data_AF-A0A1Y0RJ56-F1
#
_entry.id   AF-A0A1Y0RJ56-F1
#
_cell.length_a   1.000
_cell.length_b   1.000
_cell.length_c   1.000
_cell.angle_alpha   90.00
_cell.angle_beta   90.00
_cell.angle_gamma   90.00
#
_symmetry.space_group_name_H-M   'P 1'
#
loop_
_entity.id
_entity.type
_entity.pdbx_description
1 polymer ?
#
loop_
_entity_poly.entity_id
_entity_poly.type
_entity_poly.pdbx_seq_one_letter_code
_entity_poly.pdbx_strand_id
1 'polypeptide(L)'
;MLTTPERNQEPMWFVIIRLLRWHKPEGRLILMIPALWAVFLAASGKPPLPLVGVIVLGTLATSAAGCVVNDLWDRNIDPQVERTRDRPIASRTLSVKVGIVVAIVAMACAAVLAFYLNALSFWLCVAAVPVILLYPGAKRVFPVPQLVLSIAWGFGVLISWSAVTHNLSLPTWLLWGATVLWTLGFDTIYAMSDREDDRRIGVNSSALFFGDFAPVAIGIFLAGTIFLLGWLGLVIHLRSTFWISLVIATVAWVWQYTRLRQQNLPNSAYGDMFRQNVWIGFLVLAGMIAGSL
;
A
#
# COMPACT_ATOMS: atom_id res chain seq x y z
N MET A 1 34.73 -2.12 -38.43
CA MET A 1 34.41 -1.34 -37.23
C MET A 1 33.05 -1.76 -36.75
N LEU A 2 32.97 -2.53 -35.66
CA LEU A 2 31.70 -2.86 -35.01
C LEU A 2 31.25 -1.60 -34.28
N THR A 3 30.21 -0.95 -34.77
CA THR A 3 29.51 0.10 -34.06
C THR A 3 28.82 -0.53 -32.85
N THR A 4 29.46 -0.46 -31.69
CA THR A 4 28.78 -0.70 -30.42
C THR A 4 27.59 0.27 -30.38
N PRO A 5 26.34 -0.20 -30.30
CA PRO A 5 25.22 0.73 -30.18
C PRO A 5 25.45 1.56 -28.91
N GLU A 6 25.45 2.88 -29.04
CA GLU A 6 25.43 3.78 -27.90
C GLU A 6 24.22 3.39 -27.06
N ARG A 7 24.49 2.66 -25.97
CA ARG A 7 23.47 2.34 -24.98
C ARG A 7 23.14 3.69 -24.36
N ASN A 8 22.05 4.31 -24.79
CA ASN A 8 21.53 5.53 -24.20
C ASN A 8 21.32 5.24 -22.71
N GLN A 9 22.32 5.58 -21.89
CA GLN A 9 22.30 5.26 -20.47
C GLN A 9 21.31 6.22 -19.83
N GLU A 10 20.17 5.71 -19.38
CA GLU A 10 19.22 6.49 -18.59
C GLU A 10 19.98 7.26 -17.49
N PRO A 11 19.71 8.56 -17.30
CA PRO A 11 20.45 9.33 -16.33
C PRO A 11 20.20 8.79 -14.92
N MET A 12 21.24 8.79 -14.07
CA MET A 12 21.21 8.13 -12.75
C MET A 12 20.03 8.56 -11.87
N TRP A 13 19.65 9.84 -11.90
CA TRP A 13 18.50 10.36 -11.15
C TRP A 13 17.18 9.70 -11.58
N PHE A 14 17.03 9.37 -12.86
CA PHE A 14 15.84 8.69 -13.38
C PHE A 14 15.81 7.22 -12.96
N VAL A 15 16.98 6.54 -12.96
CA VAL A 15 17.11 5.19 -12.43
C VAL A 15 16.75 5.14 -10.93
N ILE A 16 17.16 6.15 -10.16
CA ILE A 16 16.75 6.30 -8.75
C ILE A 16 15.24 6.53 -8.62
N ILE A 17 14.65 7.41 -9.44
CA ILE A 17 13.18 7.59 -9.49
C ILE A 17 12.48 6.25 -9.79
N ARG A 18 13.03 5.42 -10.68
CA ARG A 18 12.49 4.09 -10.97
C ARG A 18 12.58 3.16 -9.76
N LEU A 19 13.72 3.16 -9.07
CA LEU A 19 13.97 2.38 -7.85
C LEU A 19 12.97 2.74 -6.73
N LEU A 20 12.77 4.04 -6.51
CA LEU A 20 11.82 4.55 -5.52
C LEU A 20 10.35 4.40 -5.93
N ARG A 21 10.10 3.88 -7.14
CA ARG A 21 8.79 3.84 -7.81
C ARG A 21 8.18 5.19 -8.13
N TRP A 22 8.96 6.26 -8.09
CA TRP A 22 8.54 7.66 -8.26
C TRP A 22 7.80 7.99 -9.57
N HIS A 23 8.09 7.24 -10.63
CA HIS A 23 7.41 7.26 -11.92
C HIS A 23 5.99 6.63 -11.96
N LYS A 24 5.63 5.77 -10.99
CA LYS A 24 4.31 5.11 -10.88
C LYS A 24 3.67 5.44 -9.53
N PRO A 25 2.85 6.50 -9.42
CA PRO A 25 2.39 7.02 -8.13
C PRO A 25 1.37 6.13 -7.42
N GLU A 26 0.69 5.23 -8.13
CA GLU A 26 -0.51 4.55 -7.66
C GLU A 26 -0.27 3.76 -6.36
N GLY A 27 0.81 2.96 -6.31
CA GLY A 27 1.18 2.19 -5.11
C GLY A 27 1.51 3.05 -3.89
N ARG A 28 2.01 4.27 -4.10
CA ARG A 28 2.39 5.19 -3.02
C ARG A 28 1.20 6.00 -2.53
N LEU A 29 0.32 6.37 -3.45
CA LEU A 29 -0.95 7.02 -3.13
C LEU A 29 -1.84 6.08 -2.33
N ILE A 30 -2.01 4.83 -2.76
CA ILE A 30 -2.90 3.88 -2.07
C ILE A 30 -2.39 3.50 -0.66
N LEU A 31 -1.07 3.44 -0.45
CA LEU A 31 -0.47 3.29 0.87
C LEU A 31 -0.73 4.50 1.78
N MET A 32 -0.77 5.71 1.21
CA MET A 32 -0.96 6.96 1.95
C MET A 32 -2.41 7.22 2.35
N ILE A 33 -3.37 6.71 1.59
CA ILE A 33 -4.80 6.95 1.82
C ILE A 33 -5.24 6.56 3.25
N PRO A 34 -4.91 5.37 3.80
CA PRO A 34 -5.30 5.02 5.17
C PRO A 34 -4.71 5.93 6.24
N ALA A 35 -3.48 6.40 6.05
CA ALA A 35 -2.84 7.37 6.95
C ALA A 35 -3.60 8.72 6.92
N LEU A 36 -4.06 9.13 5.75
CA LEU A 36 -4.91 10.32 5.59
C LEU A 36 -6.31 10.11 6.19
N TRP A 37 -6.95 8.95 5.97
CA TRP A 37 -8.22 8.61 6.64
C TRP A 37 -8.08 8.76 8.15
N ALA A 38 -7.00 8.22 8.72
CA ALA A 38 -6.75 8.24 10.15
C ALA A 38 -6.53 9.66 10.69
N VAL A 39 -5.64 10.45 10.09
CA VAL A 39 -5.33 11.81 10.61
C VAL A 39 -6.53 12.75 10.50
N PHE A 40 -7.32 12.66 9.42
CA PHE A 40 -8.51 13.50 9.25
C PHE A 40 -9.64 13.09 10.18
N LEU A 41 -9.95 11.80 10.29
CA LEU A 41 -10.99 11.33 11.22
C LEU A 41 -10.63 11.62 12.68
N ALA A 42 -9.39 11.34 13.07
CA ALA A 42 -8.90 11.60 14.43
C ALA A 42 -8.95 13.09 14.81
N ALA A 43 -8.79 13.98 13.82
CA ALA A 43 -8.87 15.43 13.99
C ALA A 43 -10.24 16.03 13.65
N SER A 44 -11.30 15.21 13.56
CA SER A 44 -12.66 15.66 13.22
C SER A 44 -12.70 16.54 11.94
N GLY A 45 -12.00 16.08 10.90
CA GLY A 45 -11.91 16.73 9.59
C GLY A 45 -10.94 17.91 9.49
N LYS A 46 -10.34 18.37 10.60
CA LYS A 46 -9.48 19.58 10.63
C LYS A 46 -8.11 19.33 11.28
N PRO A 47 -7.28 18.43 10.73
CA PRO A 47 -5.93 18.21 11.25
C PRO A 47 -5.04 19.46 11.04
N PRO A 48 -4.09 19.72 11.95
CA PRO A 48 -3.08 20.75 11.73
C PRO A 48 -2.30 20.49 10.43
N LEU A 49 -2.19 21.50 9.56
CA LEU A 49 -1.51 21.36 8.26
C LEU A 49 -0.06 20.83 8.37
N PRO A 50 0.76 21.26 9.36
CA PRO A 50 2.10 20.69 9.53
C PRO A 50 2.09 19.19 9.78
N LEU A 51 1.12 18.69 10.57
CA LEU A 51 0.97 17.25 10.81
C LEU A 51 0.61 16.49 9.54
N VAL A 52 -0.31 17.03 8.72
CA VAL A 52 -0.64 16.44 7.41
C VAL A 52 0.61 16.37 6.52
N GLY A 53 1.42 17.43 6.49
CA GLY A 53 2.70 17.46 5.78
C GLY A 53 3.66 16.37 6.26
N VAL A 54 3.79 16.18 7.57
CA VAL A 54 4.62 15.13 8.18
C VAL A 54 4.12 13.73 7.81
N ILE A 55 2.81 13.49 7.83
CA ILE A 55 2.24 12.19 7.44
C ILE A 55 2.46 11.89 5.95
N VAL A 56 2.24 12.88 5.07
CA VAL A 56 2.44 12.73 3.62
C VAL A 56 3.92 12.46 3.30
N LEU A 57 4.83 13.32 3.79
CA LEU A 57 6.26 13.17 3.54
C LEU A 57 6.82 11.89 4.19
N GLY A 58 6.36 11.56 5.40
CA GLY A 58 6.74 10.35 6.12
C GLY A 58 6.31 9.09 5.37
N THR A 59 5.11 9.08 4.81
CA THR A 59 4.63 7.97 3.98
C THR A 59 5.46 7.84 2.70
N LEU A 60 5.75 8.94 2.01
CA LEU A 60 6.58 8.92 0.79
C LEU A 60 7.99 8.39 1.08
N ALA A 61 8.62 8.83 2.17
CA ALA A 61 9.95 8.40 2.58
C ALA A 61 9.96 6.91 2.99
N THR A 62 9.00 6.49 3.81
CA THR A 62 8.89 5.08 4.27
C THR A 62 8.56 4.15 3.11
N SER A 63 7.69 4.57 2.19
CA SER A 63 7.37 3.81 0.98
C SER A 63 8.58 3.66 0.05
N ALA A 64 9.36 4.74 -0.12
CA ALA A 64 10.61 4.71 -0.87
C ALA A 64 11.58 3.67 -0.27
N ALA A 65 11.78 3.68 1.05
CA ALA A 65 12.60 2.67 1.73
C ALA A 65 12.04 1.25 1.53
N GLY A 66 10.73 1.05 1.74
CA GLY A 66 10.07 -0.25 1.58
C GLY A 66 10.19 -0.82 0.15
N CYS A 67 10.10 0.03 -0.88
CA CYS A 67 10.31 -0.36 -2.27
C CYS A 67 11.75 -0.83 -2.51
N VAL A 68 12.73 -0.08 -2.02
CA VAL A 68 14.15 -0.42 -2.18
C VAL A 68 14.49 -1.72 -1.45
N VAL A 69 13.98 -1.88 -0.22
CA VAL A 69 14.17 -3.11 0.57
C VAL A 69 13.55 -4.31 -0.15
N ASN A 70 12.35 -4.18 -0.70
CA ASN A 70 11.72 -5.23 -1.50
C ASN A 70 12.58 -5.61 -2.72
N ASP A 71 13.04 -4.63 -3.50
CA ASP A 71 13.93 -4.87 -4.65
C ASP A 71 15.28 -5.51 -4.23
N LEU A 72 15.80 -5.19 -3.03
CA LEU A 72 17.02 -5.81 -2.49
C LEU A 72 16.80 -7.29 -2.12
N TRP A 73 15.69 -7.61 -1.46
CA TRP A 73 15.31 -8.98 -1.12
C TRP A 73 15.01 -9.82 -2.36
N ASP A 74 14.35 -9.22 -3.35
CA ASP A 74 13.85 -9.93 -4.53
C ASP A 74 14.79 -9.83 -5.74
N ARG A 75 16.02 -9.31 -5.56
CA ARG A 75 17.02 -9.14 -6.64
C ARG A 75 17.29 -10.38 -7.51
N ASN A 76 17.07 -11.58 -6.98
CA ASN A 76 17.26 -12.86 -7.69
C ASN A 76 15.93 -13.44 -8.22
N ILE A 77 14.80 -12.98 -7.71
CA ILE A 77 13.45 -13.42 -8.09
C ILE A 77 12.91 -12.51 -9.19
N ASP A 78 13.06 -11.20 -9.04
CA ASP A 78 12.55 -10.18 -9.94
C ASP A 78 12.97 -10.38 -11.42
N PRO A 79 14.21 -10.82 -11.75
CA PRO A 79 14.59 -11.11 -13.14
C PRO A 79 13.75 -12.22 -13.81
N GLN A 80 13.04 -13.03 -13.03
CA GLN A 80 12.27 -14.18 -13.50
C GLN A 80 10.76 -13.87 -13.66
N VAL A 81 10.31 -12.70 -13.23
CA VAL A 81 8.91 -12.26 -13.30
C VAL A 81 8.78 -11.18 -14.38
N GLU A 82 7.82 -11.33 -15.28
CA GLU A 82 7.69 -10.47 -16.47
C GLU A 82 7.63 -8.98 -16.11
N ARG A 83 6.78 -8.64 -15.13
CA ARG A 83 6.52 -7.28 -14.67
C ARG A 83 7.71 -6.64 -13.95
N THR A 84 8.60 -7.44 -13.36
CA THR A 84 9.64 -6.94 -12.45
C THR A 84 11.06 -7.13 -12.95
N ARG A 85 11.26 -7.80 -14.09
CA ARG A 85 12.58 -8.04 -14.69
C ARG A 85 13.41 -6.77 -14.91
N ASP A 86 12.74 -5.66 -15.26
CA ASP A 86 13.41 -4.40 -15.61
C ASP A 86 13.67 -3.49 -14.40
N ARG A 87 13.43 -3.96 -13.17
CA ARG A 87 13.71 -3.19 -11.96
C ARG A 87 15.20 -2.83 -11.87
N PRO A 88 15.60 -1.66 -11.33
CA PRO A 88 16.99 -1.23 -11.39
C PRO A 88 18.01 -2.20 -10.78
N ILE A 89 17.68 -2.79 -9.62
CA ILE A 89 18.55 -3.76 -8.94
C ILE A 89 18.51 -5.12 -9.67
N ALA A 90 17.32 -5.57 -10.11
CA ALA A 90 17.14 -6.84 -10.82
C ALA A 90 17.89 -6.87 -12.17
N SER A 91 17.73 -5.81 -12.96
CA SER A 91 18.41 -5.59 -14.25
C SER A 91 19.90 -5.25 -14.12
N ARG A 92 20.41 -5.11 -12.89
CA ARG A 92 21.80 -4.70 -12.57
C ARG A 92 22.19 -3.34 -13.14
N THR A 93 21.22 -2.49 -13.49
CA THR A 93 21.47 -1.09 -13.86
C THR A 93 21.88 -0.24 -12.65
N LEU A 94 21.50 -0.68 -11.44
CA LEU A 94 21.90 -0.06 -10.18
C LEU A 94 22.50 -1.10 -9.23
N SER A 95 23.63 -0.78 -8.61
CA SER A 95 24.33 -1.71 -7.70
C SER A 95 23.59 -1.87 -6.37
N VAL A 96 23.70 -3.06 -5.76
CA VAL A 96 23.14 -3.35 -4.42
C VAL A 96 23.60 -2.31 -3.38
N LYS A 97 24.86 -1.87 -3.45
CA LYS A 97 25.40 -0.86 -2.52
C LYS A 97 24.65 0.48 -2.62
N VAL A 98 24.37 0.94 -3.84
CA VAL A 98 23.60 2.17 -4.06
C VAL A 98 22.17 1.99 -3.54
N GLY A 99 21.54 0.84 -3.76
CA GLY A 99 20.23 0.52 -3.20
C GLY A 99 20.22 0.64 -1.67
N ILE A 100 21.20 0.04 -0.98
CA ILE A 100 21.31 0.14 0.49
C ILE A 100 21.45 1.59 0.95
N VAL A 101 22.30 2.40 0.30
CA VAL A 101 22.45 3.82 0.64
C VAL A 101 21.15 4.58 0.45
N VAL A 102 20.43 4.35 -0.65
CA VAL A 102 19.12 4.99 -0.91
C VAL A 102 18.09 4.60 0.16
N ALA A 103 18.05 3.33 0.57
CA ALA A 103 17.17 2.87 1.65
C ALA A 103 17.51 3.55 2.99
N ILE A 104 18.81 3.66 3.33
CA ILE A 104 19.26 4.33 4.56
C ILE A 104 18.86 5.81 4.56
N VAL A 105 19.07 6.52 3.44
CA VAL A 105 18.70 7.93 3.31
C VAL A 105 17.18 8.10 3.45
N ALA A 106 16.38 7.27 2.78
CA ALA A 106 14.93 7.31 2.88
C ALA A 106 14.44 7.05 4.32
N MET A 107 15.03 6.07 5.01
CA MET A 107 14.73 5.79 6.42
C MET A 107 15.17 6.92 7.35
N ALA A 108 16.32 7.56 7.09
CA ALA A 108 16.78 8.71 7.86
C ALA A 108 15.82 9.91 7.71
N CYS A 109 15.33 10.19 6.50
CA CYS A 109 14.30 11.19 6.28
C CYS A 109 13.00 10.87 7.04
N ALA A 110 12.55 9.62 7.01
CA ALA A 110 11.38 9.18 7.79
C ALA A 110 11.61 9.33 9.30
N ALA A 111 12.80 9.01 9.80
CA ALA A 111 13.16 9.15 11.21
C ALA A 111 13.17 10.61 11.67
N VAL A 112 13.71 11.53 10.86
CA VAL A 112 13.67 12.98 11.15
C VAL A 112 12.24 13.47 11.30
N LEU A 113 11.35 13.05 10.40
CA LEU A 113 9.92 13.39 10.46
C LEU A 113 9.23 12.77 11.68
N ALA A 114 9.62 11.56 12.09
CA ALA A 114 9.05 10.89 13.26
C ALA A 114 9.28 11.66 14.57
N PHE A 115 10.36 12.44 14.70
CA PHE A 115 10.60 13.28 15.88
C PHE A 115 9.58 14.43 16.05
N TYR A 116 8.84 14.78 15.01
CA TYR A 116 7.71 15.72 15.12
C TYR A 116 6.51 15.10 15.86
N LEU A 117 6.40 13.77 15.87
CA LEU A 117 5.25 13.07 16.42
C LEU A 117 5.36 12.90 17.93
N ASN A 118 4.23 12.66 18.59
CA ASN A 118 4.22 12.31 20.00
C ASN A 118 4.87 10.92 20.27
N ALA A 119 5.19 10.65 21.53
CA ALA A 119 5.93 9.45 21.94
C ALA A 119 5.29 8.14 21.46
N LEU A 120 3.96 8.00 21.57
CA LEU A 120 3.24 6.81 21.13
C LEU A 120 3.42 6.59 19.61
N SER A 121 3.22 7.65 18.83
CA SER A 121 3.33 7.61 17.37
C SER A 121 4.77 7.35 16.92
N PHE A 122 5.76 7.93 17.62
CA PHE A 122 7.17 7.66 17.38
C PHE A 122 7.52 6.19 17.59
N TRP A 123 7.09 5.59 18.70
CA TRP A 123 7.35 4.17 18.96
C TRP A 123 6.59 3.24 18.00
N LEU A 124 5.42 3.66 17.52
CA LEU A 124 4.73 2.96 16.43
C LEU A 124 5.50 3.02 15.11
N CYS A 125 6.15 4.15 14.78
CA CYS A 125 7.07 4.22 13.64
C CYS A 125 8.23 3.21 13.80
N VAL A 126 8.84 3.16 14.99
CA VAL A 126 9.93 2.20 15.30
C VAL A 126 9.44 0.75 15.17
N ALA A 127 8.25 0.44 15.69
CA ALA A 127 7.64 -0.88 15.61
C ALA A 127 7.28 -1.30 14.17
N ALA A 128 6.98 -0.34 13.28
CA ALA A 128 6.71 -0.62 11.87
C ALA A 128 7.96 -1.07 11.09
N VAL A 129 9.15 -0.59 11.46
CA VAL A 129 10.42 -0.88 10.77
C VAL A 129 10.68 -2.37 10.58
N PRO A 130 10.69 -3.23 11.61
CA PRO A 130 10.95 -4.66 11.41
C PRO A 130 9.93 -5.32 10.49
N VAL A 131 8.65 -4.91 10.55
CA VAL A 131 7.62 -5.43 9.65
C VAL A 131 7.93 -5.05 8.20
N ILE A 132 8.30 -3.79 7.95
CA ILE A 132 8.67 -3.31 6.61
C ILE A 132 9.94 -4.02 6.09
N LEU A 133 10.92 -4.26 6.95
CA LEU A 133 12.18 -4.90 6.54
C LEU A 133 12.03 -6.39 6.26
N LEU A 134 11.11 -7.06 6.95
CA LEU A 134 10.97 -8.51 6.90
C LEU A 134 9.82 -8.99 6.01
N TYR A 135 8.84 -8.14 5.66
CA TYR A 135 7.71 -8.56 4.83
C TYR A 135 8.10 -9.20 3.49
N PRO A 136 9.17 -8.80 2.77
CA PRO A 136 9.52 -9.46 1.51
C PRO A 136 9.90 -10.93 1.71
N GLY A 137 10.39 -11.28 2.90
CA GLY A 137 10.62 -12.66 3.32
C GLY A 137 9.34 -13.49 3.38
N ALA A 138 8.18 -12.88 3.63
CA ALA A 138 6.89 -13.57 3.75
C ALA A 138 6.53 -14.35 2.49
N LYS A 139 6.91 -13.87 1.29
CA LYS A 139 6.67 -14.57 0.02
C LYS A 139 7.27 -15.98 -0.01
N ARG A 140 8.32 -16.23 0.79
CA ARG A 140 9.04 -17.51 0.81
C ARG A 140 8.50 -18.49 1.85
N VAL A 141 7.80 -18.01 2.87
CA VAL A 141 7.46 -18.81 4.06
C VAL A 141 5.98 -18.76 4.45
N PHE A 142 5.24 -17.76 4.00
CA PHE A 142 3.86 -17.53 4.42
C PHE A 142 2.92 -17.61 3.22
N PRO A 143 1.83 -18.40 3.28
CA PRO A 143 0.95 -18.62 2.12
C PRO A 143 0.26 -17.35 1.59
N VAL A 144 0.03 -16.37 2.47
CA VAL A 144 -0.68 -15.12 2.13
C VAL A 144 0.19 -13.91 2.50
N PRO A 145 1.32 -13.66 1.82
CA PRO A 145 2.22 -12.55 2.15
C PRO A 145 1.55 -11.17 2.11
N GLN A 146 0.47 -11.04 1.34
CA GLN A 146 -0.41 -9.87 1.29
C GLN A 146 -1.00 -9.51 2.66
N LEU A 147 -1.22 -10.47 3.56
CA LEU A 147 -1.65 -10.17 4.94
C LEU A 147 -0.56 -9.45 5.72
N VAL A 148 0.69 -9.89 5.59
CA VAL A 148 1.84 -9.25 6.25
C VAL A 148 2.03 -7.83 5.71
N LEU A 149 1.89 -7.64 4.40
CA LEU A 149 1.87 -6.31 3.77
C LEU A 149 0.74 -5.45 4.32
N SER A 150 -0.48 -6.00 4.42
CA SER A 150 -1.66 -5.29 4.93
C SER A 150 -1.47 -4.84 6.38
N ILE A 151 -0.86 -5.67 7.23
CA ILE A 151 -0.50 -5.31 8.60
C ILE A 151 0.55 -4.19 8.61
N ALA A 152 1.56 -4.26 7.74
CA ALA A 152 2.57 -3.20 7.60
C ALA A 152 1.92 -1.86 7.23
N TRP A 153 0.93 -1.86 6.32
CA TRP A 153 0.19 -0.67 5.92
C TRP A 153 -0.73 -0.16 7.02
N GLY A 154 -1.27 -1.08 7.84
CA GLY A 154 -2.04 -0.75 9.03
C GLY A 154 -1.29 0.15 10.02
N PHE A 155 0.05 0.09 10.08
CA PHE A 155 0.81 1.05 10.89
C PHE A 155 0.57 2.50 10.48
N GLY A 156 0.29 2.78 9.20
CA GLY A 156 -0.08 4.12 8.74
C GLY A 156 -1.32 4.65 9.48
N VAL A 157 -2.31 3.79 9.72
CA VAL A 157 -3.49 4.16 10.54
C VAL A 157 -3.11 4.39 11.99
N LEU A 158 -2.36 3.48 12.61
CA LEU A 158 -2.00 3.57 14.02
C LEU A 158 -1.21 4.85 14.30
N ILE A 159 -0.16 5.10 13.52
CA ILE A 159 0.73 6.27 13.64
C ILE A 159 -0.06 7.57 13.43
N SER A 160 -0.83 7.66 12.35
CA SER A 160 -1.56 8.90 12.02
C SER A 160 -2.70 9.19 12.98
N TRP A 161 -3.39 8.17 13.50
CA TRP A 161 -4.45 8.34 14.49
C TRP A 161 -3.88 8.76 15.85
N SER A 162 -2.84 8.06 16.32
CA SER A 162 -2.21 8.37 17.60
C SER A 162 -1.51 9.72 17.58
N ALA A 163 -1.08 10.20 16.41
CA ALA A 163 -0.45 11.52 16.27
C ALA A 163 -1.38 12.67 16.69
N VAL A 164 -2.70 12.47 16.56
CA VAL A 164 -3.72 13.44 16.97
C VAL A 164 -4.25 13.15 18.38
N THR A 165 -4.54 11.88 18.68
CA THR A 165 -5.32 11.52 19.88
C THR A 165 -4.48 11.05 21.07
N HIS A 166 -3.18 10.78 20.86
CA HIS A 166 -2.27 10.22 21.86
C HIS A 166 -2.72 8.87 22.45
N ASN A 167 -3.67 8.18 21.81
CA ASN A 167 -4.16 6.87 22.23
C ASN A 167 -4.55 6.01 21.01
N LEU A 168 -4.82 4.73 21.29
CA LEU A 168 -5.43 3.80 20.34
C LEU A 168 -6.75 3.35 20.95
N SER A 169 -7.86 3.74 20.34
CA SER A 169 -9.22 3.45 20.82
C SER A 169 -9.99 2.61 19.80
N LEU A 170 -11.23 2.23 20.13
CA LEU A 170 -12.06 1.42 19.24
C LEU A 170 -12.14 1.98 17.80
N PRO A 171 -12.37 3.28 17.56
CA PRO A 171 -12.36 3.84 16.20
C PRO A 171 -11.04 3.58 15.44
N THR A 172 -9.90 3.65 16.13
CA THR A 172 -8.60 3.35 15.55
C THR A 172 -8.53 1.91 15.03
N TRP A 173 -9.00 0.95 15.84
CA TRP A 173 -8.95 -0.46 15.50
C TRP A 173 -9.96 -0.85 14.41
N LEU A 174 -11.13 -0.20 14.38
CA LEU A 174 -12.08 -0.36 13.28
C LEU A 174 -11.48 0.12 11.95
N LEU A 175 -10.86 1.29 11.94
CA LEU A 175 -10.19 1.83 10.75
C LEU A 175 -8.98 0.97 10.34
N TRP A 176 -8.20 0.50 11.31
CA TRP A 176 -7.07 -0.40 11.08
C TRP A 176 -7.52 -1.70 10.44
N GLY A 177 -8.57 -2.34 10.99
CA GLY A 177 -9.14 -3.56 10.43
C GLY A 177 -9.70 -3.34 9.03
N ALA A 178 -10.41 -2.24 8.81
CA ALA A 178 -10.92 -1.87 7.48
C ALA A 178 -9.77 -1.72 6.47
N THR A 179 -8.66 -1.11 6.89
CA THR A 179 -7.45 -0.93 6.07
C THR A 179 -6.78 -2.26 5.74
N VAL A 180 -6.66 -3.15 6.72
CA VAL A 180 -6.08 -4.49 6.51
C VAL A 180 -6.90 -5.28 5.51
N LEU A 181 -8.23 -5.32 5.68
CA LEU A 181 -9.12 -6.02 4.76
C LEU A 181 -9.13 -5.38 3.37
N TRP A 182 -9.11 -4.05 3.30
CA TRP A 182 -9.10 -3.35 2.02
C TRP A 182 -7.82 -3.65 1.25
N THR A 183 -6.69 -3.62 1.96
CA THR A 183 -5.36 -3.94 1.42
C THR A 183 -5.29 -5.39 0.95
N LEU A 184 -5.79 -6.34 1.73
CA LEU A 184 -5.93 -7.73 1.29
C LEU A 184 -6.76 -7.85 0.02
N GLY A 185 -7.87 -7.11 -0.08
CA GLY A 185 -8.74 -7.09 -1.25
C GLY A 185 -8.00 -6.64 -2.50
N PHE A 186 -7.57 -5.38 -2.56
CA PHE A 186 -6.96 -4.85 -3.78
C PHE A 186 -5.57 -5.43 -4.08
N ASP A 187 -4.79 -5.83 -3.06
CA ASP A 187 -3.46 -6.39 -3.30
C ASP A 187 -3.54 -7.86 -3.74
N THR A 188 -4.59 -8.57 -3.35
CA THR A 188 -4.92 -9.88 -3.96
C THR A 188 -5.36 -9.71 -5.41
N ILE A 189 -6.18 -8.69 -5.74
CA ILE A 189 -6.48 -8.36 -7.15
C ILE A 189 -5.20 -8.12 -7.93
N TYR A 190 -4.27 -7.34 -7.37
CA TYR A 190 -3.00 -7.04 -8.02
C TYR A 190 -2.13 -8.29 -8.20
N ALA A 191 -2.07 -9.16 -7.19
CA ALA A 191 -1.33 -10.43 -7.23
C ALA A 191 -1.88 -11.43 -8.25
N MET A 192 -3.15 -11.32 -8.66
CA MET A 192 -3.70 -12.16 -9.74
C MET A 192 -2.93 -11.97 -11.05
N SER A 193 -2.31 -10.79 -11.26
CA SER A 193 -1.57 -10.51 -12.49
C SER A 193 -0.22 -11.24 -12.62
N ASP A 194 0.36 -11.65 -11.49
CA ASP A 194 1.64 -12.34 -11.40
C ASP A 194 1.46 -13.84 -11.06
N ARG A 195 0.21 -14.37 -11.04
CA ARG A 195 -0.11 -15.71 -10.54
C ARG A 195 0.63 -16.84 -11.25
N GLU A 196 0.82 -16.75 -12.57
CA GLU A 196 1.54 -17.77 -13.34
C GLU A 196 3.04 -17.75 -13.07
N ASP A 197 3.65 -16.56 -13.01
CA ASP A 197 5.05 -16.36 -12.69
C ASP A 197 5.35 -16.82 -11.25
N ASP A 198 4.50 -16.45 -10.28
CA ASP A 198 4.61 -16.87 -8.89
C ASP A 198 4.63 -18.40 -8.76
N ARG A 199 3.73 -19.08 -9.49
CA ARG A 199 3.65 -20.55 -9.51
C ARG A 199 4.93 -21.17 -10.08
N ARG A 200 5.43 -20.61 -11.18
CA ARG A 200 6.63 -21.09 -11.86
C ARG A 200 7.88 -20.96 -10.99
N ILE A 201 8.00 -19.87 -10.24
CA ILE A 201 9.16 -19.58 -9.39
C ILE A 201 9.03 -20.25 -8.00
N GLY A 202 7.83 -20.68 -7.63
CA GLY A 202 7.56 -21.35 -6.36
C GLY A 202 7.50 -20.37 -5.17
N VAL A 203 7.04 -19.14 -5.41
CA VAL A 203 6.78 -18.16 -4.33
C VAL A 203 5.30 -18.17 -3.94
N ASN A 204 5.01 -17.83 -2.69
CA ASN A 204 3.65 -17.75 -2.18
C ASN A 204 3.00 -16.41 -2.57
N SER A 205 1.70 -16.45 -2.85
CA SER A 205 0.85 -15.27 -2.99
C SER A 205 -0.60 -15.63 -2.64
N SER A 206 -1.38 -14.64 -2.21
CA SER A 206 -2.80 -14.82 -1.93
C SER A 206 -3.56 -15.34 -3.15
N ALA A 207 -3.18 -14.88 -4.35
CA ALA A 207 -3.74 -15.36 -5.62
C ALA A 207 -3.51 -16.86 -5.82
N LEU A 208 -2.34 -17.39 -5.43
CA LEU A 208 -2.07 -18.83 -5.46
C LEU A 208 -2.78 -19.58 -4.34
N PHE A 209 -2.75 -19.05 -3.13
CA PHE A 209 -3.34 -19.68 -1.95
C PHE A 209 -4.86 -19.87 -2.08
N PHE A 210 -5.57 -18.81 -2.49
CA PHE A 210 -7.02 -18.89 -2.69
C PHE A 210 -7.39 -19.57 -4.01
N GLY A 211 -6.47 -19.63 -4.97
CA GLY A 211 -6.69 -20.32 -6.24
C GLY A 211 -7.95 -19.84 -6.96
N ASP A 212 -8.87 -20.76 -7.22
CA ASP A 212 -10.13 -20.47 -7.92
C ASP A 212 -11.16 -19.75 -7.03
N PHE A 213 -10.94 -19.76 -5.71
CA PHE A 213 -11.72 -19.00 -4.74
C PHE A 213 -11.20 -17.57 -4.56
N ALA A 214 -10.14 -17.15 -5.25
CA ALA A 214 -9.59 -15.79 -5.11
C ALA A 214 -10.65 -14.68 -5.30
N PRO A 215 -11.55 -14.71 -6.31
CA PRO A 215 -12.62 -13.72 -6.40
C PRO A 215 -13.54 -13.68 -5.18
N VAL A 216 -13.86 -14.86 -4.61
CA VAL A 216 -14.71 -14.97 -3.40
C VAL A 216 -14.00 -14.39 -2.18
N ALA A 217 -12.72 -14.72 -1.98
CA ALA A 217 -11.91 -14.17 -0.90
C ALA A 217 -11.82 -12.64 -0.98
N ILE A 218 -11.55 -12.10 -2.18
CA ILE A 218 -11.55 -10.65 -2.43
C ILE A 218 -12.90 -10.03 -2.07
N GLY A 219 -14.01 -10.65 -2.49
CA GLY A 219 -15.36 -10.20 -2.15
C GLY A 219 -15.62 -10.15 -0.64
N ILE A 220 -15.16 -11.16 0.11
CA ILE A 220 -15.26 -11.20 1.58
C ILE A 220 -14.44 -10.08 2.21
N PHE A 221 -13.21 -9.86 1.75
CA PHE A 221 -12.35 -8.80 2.28
C PHE A 221 -12.97 -7.41 2.05
N LEU A 222 -13.46 -7.13 0.83
CA LEU A 222 -14.11 -5.86 0.52
C LEU A 222 -15.43 -5.67 1.29
N ALA A 223 -16.23 -6.74 1.46
CA ALA A 223 -17.42 -6.70 2.30
C ALA A 223 -17.09 -6.38 3.77
N GLY A 224 -16.02 -6.99 4.30
CA GLY A 224 -15.52 -6.69 5.64
C GLY A 224 -14.99 -5.26 5.78
N THR A 225 -14.33 -4.71 4.75
CA THR A 225 -13.97 -3.29 4.70
C THR A 225 -15.21 -2.40 4.79
N ILE A 226 -16.24 -2.66 3.98
CA ILE A 226 -17.49 -1.88 4.00
C ILE A 226 -18.12 -1.93 5.39
N PHE A 227 -18.21 -3.12 5.98
CA PHE A 227 -18.77 -3.31 7.31
C PHE A 227 -18.00 -2.52 8.37
N LEU A 228 -16.66 -2.62 8.41
CA LEU A 228 -15.85 -1.93 9.41
C LEU A 228 -15.85 -0.41 9.22
N LEU A 229 -15.85 0.09 7.98
CA LEU A 229 -16.00 1.52 7.70
C LEU A 229 -17.38 2.04 8.10
N GLY A 230 -18.44 1.28 7.80
CA GLY A 230 -19.80 1.61 8.24
C GLY A 230 -19.92 1.65 9.77
N TRP A 231 -19.37 0.65 10.46
CA TRP A 231 -19.35 0.62 11.92
C TRP A 231 -18.56 1.80 12.49
N LEU A 232 -17.37 2.09 11.95
CA LEU A 232 -16.60 3.27 12.31
C LEU A 232 -17.43 4.55 12.17
N GLY A 233 -18.11 4.73 11.05
CA GLY A 233 -18.95 5.91 10.77
C GLY A 233 -20.10 6.07 11.77
N LEU A 234 -20.68 4.98 12.27
CA LEU A 234 -21.67 5.02 13.37
C LEU A 234 -21.03 5.42 14.70
N VAL A 235 -19.88 4.84 15.05
CA VAL A 235 -19.21 5.07 16.34
C VAL A 235 -18.74 6.51 16.49
N ILE A 236 -18.27 7.14 15.41
CA ILE A 236 -17.79 8.54 15.44
C ILE A 236 -18.81 9.52 14.87
N HIS A 237 -20.06 9.08 14.66
CA HIS A 237 -21.19 9.91 14.23
C HIS A 237 -20.96 10.72 12.93
N LEU A 238 -20.40 10.09 11.89
CA LEU A 238 -20.20 10.75 10.60
C LEU A 238 -21.52 11.09 9.90
N ARG A 239 -21.55 12.28 9.28
CA ARG A 239 -22.71 12.81 8.55
C ARG A 239 -22.95 12.10 7.20
N SER A 240 -24.07 12.44 6.56
CA SER A 240 -24.56 11.81 5.32
C SER A 240 -23.56 11.77 4.17
N THR A 241 -22.66 12.75 4.07
CA THR A 241 -21.61 12.81 3.03
C THR A 241 -20.67 11.60 3.08
N PHE A 242 -20.33 11.08 4.26
CA PHE A 242 -19.57 9.83 4.42
C PHE A 242 -20.36 8.62 3.91
N TRP A 243 -21.65 8.54 4.26
CA TRP A 243 -22.49 7.43 3.83
C TRP A 243 -22.68 7.39 2.32
N ILE A 244 -22.82 8.55 1.68
CA ILE A 244 -22.87 8.67 0.22
C ILE A 244 -21.57 8.17 -0.41
N SER A 245 -20.39 8.58 0.09
CA SER A 245 -19.12 8.10 -0.46
C SER A 245 -18.93 6.60 -0.26
N LEU A 246 -19.36 6.05 0.89
CA LEU A 246 -19.30 4.62 1.17
C LEU A 246 -20.24 3.80 0.26
N VAL A 247 -21.43 4.32 -0.04
CA VAL A 247 -22.34 3.68 -1.02
C VAL A 247 -21.71 3.65 -2.41
N ILE A 248 -21.13 4.76 -2.87
CA ILE A 248 -20.46 4.82 -4.18
C ILE A 248 -19.26 3.85 -4.22
N ALA A 249 -18.44 3.81 -3.15
CA ALA A 249 -17.35 2.86 -3.02
C ALA A 249 -17.85 1.40 -3.05
N THR A 250 -18.96 1.11 -2.37
CA THR A 250 -19.60 -0.21 -2.35
C THR A 250 -20.03 -0.64 -3.75
N VAL A 251 -20.68 0.25 -4.52
CA VAL A 251 -21.08 -0.03 -5.91
C VAL A 251 -19.84 -0.34 -6.76
N ALA A 252 -18.76 0.42 -6.61
CA ALA A 252 -17.52 0.19 -7.34
C ALA A 252 -16.87 -1.16 -6.97
N TRP A 253 -16.83 -1.52 -5.69
CA TRP A 253 -16.29 -2.82 -5.23
C TRP A 253 -17.15 -4.01 -5.65
N VAL A 254 -18.48 -3.88 -5.63
CA VAL A 254 -19.39 -4.91 -6.15
C VAL A 254 -19.17 -5.09 -7.65
N TRP A 255 -19.02 -4.00 -8.40
CA TRP A 255 -18.69 -4.08 -9.83
C TRP A 255 -17.34 -4.79 -10.05
N GLN A 256 -16.29 -4.42 -9.30
CA GLN A 256 -15.00 -5.13 -9.36
C GLN A 256 -15.15 -6.63 -9.07
N TYR A 257 -15.87 -6.99 -8.01
CA TYR A 257 -16.16 -8.39 -7.67
C TYR A 257 -16.86 -9.15 -8.81
N THR A 258 -17.88 -8.55 -9.44
CA THR A 258 -18.57 -9.20 -10.57
C THR A 258 -17.66 -9.40 -11.78
N ARG A 259 -16.72 -8.46 -12.05
CA ARG A 259 -15.75 -8.61 -13.13
C ARG A 259 -14.72 -9.71 -12.86
N LEU A 260 -14.26 -9.86 -11.62
CA LEU A 260 -13.31 -10.92 -11.24
C LEU A 260 -13.89 -12.33 -11.42
N ARG A 261 -15.22 -12.47 -11.48
CA ARG A 261 -15.88 -13.76 -11.74
C ARG A 261 -16.01 -14.12 -13.22
N GLN A 262 -15.61 -13.23 -14.13
CA GLN A 262 -15.65 -13.49 -15.57
C GLN A 262 -14.48 -14.40 -15.97
N GLN A 263 -14.75 -15.45 -16.76
CA GLN A 263 -13.74 -16.48 -17.08
C GLN A 263 -12.61 -16.02 -18.03
N ASN A 264 -12.76 -14.86 -18.70
CA ASN A 264 -11.79 -14.36 -19.69
C ASN A 264 -11.35 -12.92 -19.40
N LEU A 265 -11.06 -12.60 -18.15
CA LEU A 265 -10.59 -11.27 -17.78
C LEU A 265 -9.13 -11.06 -18.24
N PRO A 266 -8.83 -10.04 -19.06
CA PRO A 266 -7.47 -9.81 -19.54
C PRO A 266 -6.54 -9.39 -18.39
N ASN A 267 -5.26 -9.77 -18.46
CA ASN A 267 -4.30 -9.54 -17.37
C ASN A 267 -4.16 -8.05 -16.99
N SER A 268 -4.31 -7.15 -17.97
CA SER A 268 -4.27 -5.69 -17.76
C SER A 268 -5.38 -5.19 -16.83
N ALA A 269 -6.53 -5.87 -16.79
CA ALA A 269 -7.67 -5.45 -15.98
C ALA A 269 -7.37 -5.50 -14.47
N TYR A 270 -6.53 -6.43 -14.01
CA TYR A 270 -6.12 -6.47 -12.60
C TYR A 270 -5.37 -5.21 -12.18
N GLY A 271 -4.46 -4.73 -13.04
CA GLY A 271 -3.76 -3.46 -12.85
C GLY A 271 -4.73 -2.27 -12.85
N ASP A 272 -5.71 -2.26 -13.76
CA ASP A 272 -6.75 -1.21 -13.79
C ASP A 272 -7.57 -1.17 -12.51
N MET A 273 -7.98 -2.33 -12.00
CA MET A 273 -8.79 -2.45 -10.78
C MET A 273 -8.00 -2.05 -9.54
N PHE A 274 -6.71 -2.34 -9.48
CA PHE A 274 -5.82 -1.80 -8.46
C PHE A 274 -5.77 -0.26 -8.53
N ARG A 275 -5.59 0.32 -9.73
CA ARG A 275 -5.58 1.79 -9.91
C ARG A 275 -6.90 2.44 -9.53
N GLN A 276 -8.03 1.80 -9.84
CA GLN A 276 -9.35 2.28 -9.41
C GLN A 276 -9.47 2.36 -7.88
N ASN A 277 -8.85 1.45 -7.12
CA ASN A 277 -8.87 1.50 -5.67
C ASN A 277 -8.16 2.76 -5.12
N VAL A 278 -7.17 3.32 -5.82
CA VAL A 278 -6.60 4.63 -5.46
C VAL A 278 -7.69 5.70 -5.45
N TRP A 279 -8.50 5.77 -6.50
CA TRP A 279 -9.56 6.76 -6.63
C TRP A 279 -10.72 6.52 -5.65
N ILE A 280 -11.12 5.26 -5.46
CA ILE A 280 -12.12 4.89 -4.44
C ILE A 280 -11.63 5.31 -3.06
N GLY A 281 -10.34 5.12 -2.77
CA GLY A 281 -9.75 5.52 -1.50
C GLY A 281 -9.80 7.04 -1.25
N PHE A 282 -9.51 7.84 -2.28
CA PHE A 282 -9.66 9.30 -2.21
C PHE A 282 -11.11 9.76 -2.13
N LEU A 283 -12.03 9.08 -2.80
CA LEU A 283 -13.47 9.33 -2.68
C LEU A 283 -13.96 9.12 -1.25
N VAL A 284 -13.56 8.00 -0.62
CA VAL A 284 -13.88 7.71 0.77
C VAL A 284 -13.24 8.76 1.70
N LEU A 285 -11.98 9.16 1.46
CA LEU A 285 -11.33 10.24 2.21
C LEU A 285 -12.12 11.55 2.12
N ALA A 286 -12.55 11.96 0.93
CA ALA A 286 -13.34 13.18 0.74
C ALA A 286 -14.65 13.12 1.53
N GLY A 287 -15.34 11.96 1.51
CA GLY A 287 -16.54 11.75 2.32
C GLY A 287 -16.27 11.73 3.82
N MET A 288 -15.13 11.19 4.28
CA MET A 288 -14.73 11.24 5.69
C MET A 288 -14.47 12.68 6.16
N ILE A 289 -13.78 13.48 5.35
CA ILE A 289 -13.53 14.90 5.64
C ILE A 289 -14.86 15.65 5.70
N ALA A 290 -15.65 15.60 4.63
CA ALA A 290 -16.94 16.29 4.55
C ALA A 290 -17.96 15.77 5.58
N GLY A 291 -17.85 14.51 6.01
CA GLY A 291 -18.72 13.89 7.01
C GLY A 291 -18.36 14.23 8.44
N SER A 292 -17.14 14.73 8.67
CA SER A 292 -16.62 15.14 9.97
C SER A 292 -16.84 16.63 10.26
N LEU A 293 -17.06 17.44 9.22
CA LEU A 293 -17.40 18.88 9.29
C LEU A 293 -18.89 19.09 9.52
#